data_AF-A0ABD3WF51-F1
#
_entry.id   AF-A0ABD3WF51-F1
#
_cell.length_a   1.000
_cell.length_b   1.000
_cell.length_c   1.000
_cell.angle_alpha   90.00
_cell.angle_beta   90.00
_cell.angle_gamma   90.00
#
_symmetry.space_group_name_H-M   'P 1'
#
loop_
_entity.id
_entity.type
_entity.pdbx_description
1 polymer ?
#
loop_
_entity_poly.entity_id
_entity_poly.type
_entity_poly.pdbx_seq_one_letter_code
_entity_poly.pdbx_strand_id
1 'polypeptide(L)'
;MINGTLIPSVQDFPVKIPSVQDFPVKIPSDDELGNMTATKVEDLYWDYINTIQSLCQRVVRIGTIEDGGKEVCADELYRPRPPCLVYSFGMRDKGETYKHGKSITFYMIGLGEENDVLSNQWKIRTLERIRSDLNHTERTIDLLKIDIEGSEWNSIPQMVLSGTLRSVRQMQIELHGRGSSRVLKVLRMLYEDGFRIFMRDRNLNCKYSRKGLARQRTSCMEISLFRVF
;
A
#
# COMPACT_ATOMS: atom_id res chain seq x y z
N MET A 1 4.89 -33.30 58.28
CA MET A 1 3.53 -33.26 57.71
C MET A 1 3.14 -31.81 57.55
N ILE A 2 3.19 -31.28 56.32
CA ILE A 2 2.86 -29.89 56.00
C ILE A 2 1.71 -29.97 55.00
N ASN A 3 0.58 -29.38 55.37
CA ASN A 3 -0.69 -29.44 54.64
C ASN A 3 -0.56 -28.84 53.22
N GLY A 4 -1.06 -29.58 52.23
CA GLY A 4 -1.12 -29.14 50.84
C GLY A 4 -2.14 -28.03 50.64
N THR A 5 -1.65 -26.86 50.24
CA THR A 5 -2.47 -25.76 49.74
C THR A 5 -2.90 -26.08 48.31
N LEU A 6 -4.19 -26.29 48.12
CA LEU A 6 -4.82 -26.50 46.81
C LEU A 6 -4.64 -25.23 45.95
N ILE A 7 -4.00 -25.39 44.79
CA ILE A 7 -3.96 -24.36 43.74
C ILE A 7 -5.36 -24.29 43.12
N PRO A 8 -6.04 -23.13 43.11
CA PRO A 8 -7.33 -23.01 42.44
C PRO A 8 -7.18 -23.29 40.94
N SER A 9 -7.99 -24.20 40.42
CA SER A 9 -8.13 -24.47 38.99
C SER A 9 -8.55 -23.21 38.26
N VAL A 10 -7.89 -22.93 37.14
CA VAL A 10 -8.26 -21.88 36.19
C VAL A 10 -9.56 -22.31 35.50
N GLN A 11 -10.70 -22.06 36.15
CA GLN A 11 -12.01 -22.17 35.55
C GLN A 11 -12.68 -20.79 35.55
N ASP A 12 -13.00 -20.36 34.33
CA ASP A 12 -14.14 -19.53 33.98
C ASP A 12 -14.12 -18.06 34.41
N PHE A 13 -13.11 -17.33 33.92
CA PHE A 13 -13.41 -16.00 33.39
C PHE A 13 -13.93 -16.20 31.96
N PRO A 14 -15.18 -15.83 31.63
CA PRO A 14 -15.58 -15.72 30.25
C PRO A 14 -14.80 -14.54 29.67
N VAL A 15 -13.60 -14.80 29.17
CA VAL A 15 -13.00 -13.94 28.16
C VAL A 15 -13.97 -14.05 26.99
N LYS A 16 -14.88 -13.08 26.88
CA LYS A 16 -15.55 -12.80 25.62
C LYS A 16 -14.43 -12.38 24.67
N ILE A 17 -13.81 -13.37 24.03
CA ILE A 17 -13.06 -13.16 22.80
C ILE A 17 -14.10 -12.54 21.87
N PRO A 18 -13.92 -11.27 21.43
CA PRO A 18 -14.82 -10.67 20.47
C PRO A 18 -14.98 -11.64 19.31
N SER A 19 -16.22 -11.95 18.95
CA SER A 19 -16.54 -12.81 17.81
C SER A 19 -15.69 -12.41 16.61
N VAL A 20 -14.92 -13.36 16.09
CA VAL A 20 -14.05 -13.27 14.92
C VAL A 20 -14.90 -13.08 13.67
N GLN A 21 -15.46 -11.89 13.50
CA GLN A 21 -16.24 -11.51 12.34
C GLN A 21 -15.91 -10.05 12.02
N ASP A 22 -15.56 -9.81 10.75
CA ASP A 22 -15.09 -8.56 10.15
C ASP A 22 -13.56 -8.32 10.09
N PHE A 23 -12.79 -9.39 9.85
CA PHE A 23 -11.52 -9.23 9.13
C PHE A 23 -11.77 -9.30 7.61
N PRO A 24 -11.30 -8.32 6.81
CA PRO A 24 -10.87 -6.96 7.15
C PRO A 24 -12.02 -5.94 7.14
N VAL A 25 -11.78 -4.76 7.71
CA VAL A 25 -12.67 -3.57 7.63
C VAL A 25 -13.17 -3.41 6.20
N LYS A 26 -14.49 -3.46 6.00
CA LYS A 26 -15.10 -3.32 4.68
C LYS A 26 -15.29 -1.84 4.35
N ILE A 27 -14.86 -1.45 3.15
CA ILE A 27 -15.16 -0.13 2.60
C ILE A 27 -16.56 -0.22 1.95
N PRO A 28 -17.53 0.61 2.36
CA PRO A 28 -18.91 0.55 1.87
C PRO A 28 -19.00 1.05 0.43
N SER A 29 -20.20 1.01 -0.16
CA SER A 29 -20.46 1.46 -1.54
C SER A 29 -20.20 2.95 -1.77
N ASP A 30 -20.18 3.38 -3.03
CA ASP A 30 -19.95 4.78 -3.39
C ASP A 30 -21.04 5.72 -2.87
N ASP A 31 -22.29 5.28 -2.89
CA ASP A 31 -23.44 6.04 -2.39
C ASP A 31 -23.37 6.20 -0.87
N GLU A 32 -23.01 5.12 -0.17
CA GLU A 32 -22.80 5.17 1.28
C GLU A 32 -21.64 6.08 1.66
N LEU A 33 -20.51 5.99 0.96
CA LEU A 33 -19.37 6.90 1.15
C LEU A 33 -19.74 8.35 0.87
N GLY A 34 -20.61 8.61 -0.11
CA GLY A 34 -21.12 9.94 -0.45
C GLY A 34 -21.99 10.56 0.65
N ASN A 35 -22.66 9.72 1.43
CA ASN A 35 -23.53 10.14 2.54
C ASN A 35 -22.80 10.24 3.90
N MET A 36 -21.53 9.83 3.96
CA MET A 36 -20.74 9.91 5.20
C MET A 36 -20.20 11.32 5.44
N THR A 37 -20.22 11.75 6.70
CA THR A 37 -19.51 12.97 7.13
C THR A 37 -18.00 12.79 6.93
N ALA A 38 -17.27 13.88 6.66
CA ALA A 38 -15.81 13.86 6.51
C ALA A 38 -15.07 13.20 7.70
N THR A 39 -15.60 13.37 8.92
CA THR A 39 -15.08 12.70 10.13
C THR A 39 -15.17 11.19 10.05
N LYS A 40 -16.34 10.65 9.66
CA LYS A 40 -16.54 9.21 9.50
C LYS A 40 -15.68 8.63 8.36
N VAL A 41 -15.48 9.39 7.29
CA VAL A 41 -14.58 9.02 6.17
C VAL A 41 -13.14 8.93 6.65
N GLU A 42 -12.66 9.92 7.41
CA GLU A 42 -11.33 9.90 8.01
C GLU A 42 -11.18 8.69 8.95
N ASP A 43 -12.16 8.44 9.83
CA ASP A 43 -12.09 7.33 10.78
C ASP A 43 -12.09 5.96 10.08
N LEU A 44 -12.94 5.76 9.07
CA LEU A 44 -12.94 4.55 8.24
C LEU A 44 -11.61 4.36 7.50
N TYR A 45 -11.05 5.42 6.92
CA TYR A 45 -9.74 5.38 6.28
C TYR A 45 -8.67 4.88 7.25
N TRP A 46 -8.64 5.43 8.46
CA TRP A 46 -7.68 5.06 9.48
C TRP A 46 -7.85 3.64 9.98
N ASP A 47 -9.09 3.18 10.18
CA ASP A 47 -9.36 1.81 10.59
C ASP A 47 -8.94 0.82 9.50
N TYR A 48 -9.22 1.14 8.23
CA TYR A 48 -8.85 0.32 7.10
C TYR A 48 -7.33 0.16 6.95
N ILE A 49 -6.58 1.26 6.87
CA ILE A 49 -5.12 1.18 6.63
C ILE A 49 -4.33 0.67 7.84
N ASN A 50 -4.89 0.78 9.06
CA ASN A 50 -4.29 0.17 10.25
C ASN A 50 -4.70 -1.30 10.44
N THR A 51 -5.55 -1.86 9.57
CA THR A 51 -5.89 -3.27 9.60
C THR A 51 -4.99 -4.04 8.65
N ILE A 52 -4.15 -4.92 9.19
CA ILE A 52 -3.41 -5.88 8.38
C ILE A 52 -4.42 -6.91 7.84
N GLN A 53 -4.41 -7.10 6.52
CA GLN A 53 -5.40 -7.89 5.81
C GLN A 53 -4.89 -9.27 5.44
N SER A 54 -3.57 -9.44 5.37
CA SER A 54 -2.92 -10.74 5.20
C SER A 54 -1.55 -10.73 5.87
N LEU A 55 -1.15 -11.88 6.40
CA LEU A 55 0.11 -12.03 7.10
C LEU A 55 1.26 -12.27 6.11
N CYS A 56 2.32 -11.49 6.23
CA CYS A 56 3.64 -11.85 5.71
C CYS A 56 4.52 -12.28 6.89
N GLN A 57 5.01 -13.51 6.89
CA GLN A 57 5.83 -14.03 7.99
C GLN A 57 7.23 -13.42 8.00
N ARG A 58 7.79 -13.13 6.82
CA ARG A 58 9.12 -12.56 6.69
C ARG A 58 9.08 -11.28 5.88
N VAL A 59 8.97 -10.16 6.56
CA VAL A 59 9.15 -8.84 5.96
C VAL A 59 10.63 -8.46 5.99
N VAL A 60 11.17 -8.07 4.85
CA VAL A 60 12.56 -7.65 4.69
C VAL A 60 12.57 -6.20 4.22
N ARG A 61 13.34 -5.34 4.90
CA ARG A 61 13.59 -3.98 4.43
C ARG A 61 14.73 -3.98 3.40
N ILE A 62 14.46 -3.47 2.21
CA ILE A 62 15.45 -3.29 1.13
C ILE A 62 15.73 -1.80 0.99
N GLY A 63 16.99 -1.39 1.00
CA GLY A 63 17.39 0.03 0.95
C GLY A 63 17.78 0.58 2.33
N THR A 64 17.87 1.90 2.47
CA THR A 64 18.34 2.53 3.71
C THR A 64 17.27 2.51 4.80
N ILE A 65 17.67 2.62 6.07
CA ILE A 65 16.76 2.70 7.22
C ILE A 65 16.03 4.05 7.26
N GLU A 66 16.66 5.09 6.70
CA GLU A 66 16.09 6.44 6.65
C GLU A 66 15.11 6.56 5.47
N ASP A 67 15.52 7.24 4.40
CA ASP A 67 14.67 7.55 3.25
C ASP A 67 14.83 6.48 2.14
N GLY A 68 13.72 6.14 1.49
CA GLY A 68 13.66 5.26 0.33
C GLY A 68 13.77 3.76 0.60
N GLY A 69 13.83 3.31 1.86
CA GLY A 69 13.74 1.88 2.19
C GLY A 69 12.36 1.29 1.86
N LYS A 70 12.31 -0.01 1.55
CA LYS A 70 11.12 -0.73 1.06
C LYS A 70 10.86 -2.00 1.85
N GLU A 71 9.68 -2.12 2.44
CA GLU A 71 9.16 -3.30 3.13
C GLU A 71 8.66 -4.34 2.12
N VAL A 72 9.47 -5.36 1.89
CA VAL A 72 9.17 -6.42 0.91
C VAL A 72 8.81 -7.71 1.63
N CYS A 73 7.70 -8.32 1.25
CA CYS A 73 7.37 -9.65 1.73
C CYS A 73 8.29 -10.70 1.09
N ALA A 74 9.02 -11.43 1.90
CA ALA A 74 10.00 -12.43 1.49
C ALA A 74 9.49 -13.86 1.62
N ASP A 75 8.21 -14.07 1.96
CA ASP A 75 7.55 -15.38 1.95
C ASP A 75 7.62 -16.02 0.56
N GLU A 76 7.69 -17.34 0.49
CA GLU A 76 8.10 -18.05 -0.73
C GLU A 76 7.24 -17.73 -1.97
N LEU A 77 5.94 -17.54 -1.77
CA LEU A 77 4.96 -17.20 -2.80
C LEU A 77 5.09 -15.75 -3.29
N TYR A 78 5.53 -14.84 -2.42
CA TYR A 78 5.55 -13.40 -2.69
C TYR A 78 6.95 -12.85 -2.97
N ARG A 79 8.00 -13.58 -2.59
CA ARG A 79 9.40 -13.14 -2.66
C ARG A 79 9.83 -12.81 -4.10
N PRO A 80 10.37 -11.60 -4.35
CA PRO A 80 11.07 -11.27 -5.60
C PRO A 80 12.22 -12.25 -5.87
N ARG A 81 12.33 -12.76 -7.11
CA ARG A 81 13.40 -13.69 -7.50
C ARG A 81 14.23 -13.10 -8.63
N PRO A 82 15.58 -13.14 -8.56
CA PRO A 82 16.42 -12.68 -9.66
C PRO A 82 16.12 -13.44 -10.97
N PRO A 83 16.07 -12.76 -12.13
CA PRO A 83 16.20 -11.31 -12.31
C PRO A 83 14.91 -10.54 -11.96
N CYS A 84 14.94 -9.73 -10.90
CA CYS A 84 13.76 -8.99 -10.43
C CYS A 84 13.45 -7.78 -11.33
N LEU A 85 12.16 -7.52 -11.60
CA LEU A 85 11.68 -6.27 -12.20
C LEU A 85 11.06 -5.39 -11.12
N VAL A 86 11.66 -4.23 -10.89
CA VAL A 86 11.21 -3.25 -9.90
C VAL A 86 10.92 -1.93 -10.60
N TYR A 87 9.74 -1.36 -10.34
CA TYR A 87 9.40 0.01 -10.74
C TYR A 87 9.17 0.85 -9.49
N SER A 88 9.69 2.08 -9.51
CA SER A 88 9.50 3.06 -8.45
C SER A 88 9.22 4.41 -9.10
N PHE A 89 8.07 5.00 -8.79
CA PHE A 89 7.65 6.29 -9.31
C PHE A 89 7.59 7.31 -8.17
N GLY A 90 8.37 8.38 -8.28
CA GLY A 90 8.57 9.44 -7.29
C GLY A 90 8.53 10.85 -7.93
N MET A 91 7.95 11.86 -7.27
CA MET A 91 8.01 13.26 -7.78
C MET A 91 9.39 13.92 -7.65
N ARG A 92 10.28 13.38 -6.82
CA ARG A 92 11.66 13.89 -6.64
C ARG A 92 12.61 13.50 -7.76
N ASP A 93 12.24 12.59 -8.63
CA ASP A 93 13.04 12.23 -9.79
C ASP A 93 12.86 13.33 -10.84
N LYS A 94 13.63 14.41 -10.70
CA LYS A 94 13.91 15.42 -11.73
C LYS A 94 15.35 15.25 -12.23
N GLY A 95 15.71 14.04 -12.69
CA GLY A 95 17.00 13.74 -13.33
C GLY A 95 16.88 13.18 -14.76
N GLU A 96 17.87 12.38 -15.15
CA GLU A 96 17.84 11.53 -16.34
C GLU A 96 17.60 10.07 -15.90
N THR A 97 17.25 9.18 -16.84
CA THR A 97 17.21 7.74 -16.53
C THR A 97 18.60 7.27 -16.07
N TYR A 98 18.70 6.71 -14.87
CA TYR A 98 19.98 6.29 -14.30
C TYR A 98 19.93 4.85 -13.78
N LYS A 99 21.10 4.21 -13.70
CA LYS A 99 21.24 2.86 -13.13
C LYS A 99 21.74 2.93 -11.70
N HIS A 100 21.16 2.14 -10.82
CA HIS A 100 21.66 1.90 -9.48
C HIS A 100 22.15 0.44 -9.37
N GLY A 101 23.47 0.26 -9.37
CA GLY A 101 24.06 -1.07 -9.43
C GLY A 101 23.79 -1.80 -10.76
N LYS A 102 23.87 -3.13 -10.76
CA LYS A 102 23.80 -3.95 -11.99
C LYS A 102 22.38 -4.22 -12.50
N SER A 103 21.38 -4.14 -11.63
CA SER A 103 20.05 -4.72 -11.90
C SER A 103 18.89 -3.74 -11.72
N ILE A 104 19.13 -2.52 -11.25
CA ILE A 104 18.09 -1.52 -11.01
C ILE A 104 18.30 -0.37 -11.98
N THR A 105 17.28 -0.10 -12.81
CA THR A 105 17.24 1.06 -13.71
C THR A 105 16.07 1.93 -13.29
N PHE A 106 16.34 3.19 -12.99
CA PHE A 106 15.34 4.20 -12.67
C PHE A 106 14.94 4.90 -13.95
N TYR A 107 13.71 4.64 -14.40
CA TYR A 107 13.16 5.29 -15.57
C TYR A 107 12.52 6.59 -15.18
N MET A 108 13.03 7.63 -15.82
CA MET A 108 12.62 8.99 -15.61
C MET A 108 11.38 9.27 -16.50
N ILE A 109 10.27 8.61 -16.15
CA ILE A 109 8.98 8.67 -16.85
C ILE A 109 7.91 8.87 -15.80
N GLY A 110 7.06 9.88 -15.97
CA GLY A 110 5.94 10.10 -15.06
C GLY A 110 4.86 9.04 -15.26
N LEU A 111 4.24 8.63 -14.15
CA LEU A 111 3.14 7.69 -14.14
C LEU A 111 1.81 8.46 -14.14
N GLY A 112 0.89 8.10 -15.03
CA GLY A 112 -0.39 8.80 -15.19
C GLY A 112 -1.53 7.89 -15.63
N GLU A 113 -2.73 8.44 -15.66
CA GLU A 113 -3.94 7.81 -16.20
C GLU A 113 -3.90 7.74 -17.74
N GLU A 114 -3.29 8.73 -18.39
CA GLU A 114 -3.18 8.81 -19.83
C GLU A 114 -1.72 8.96 -20.28
N ASN A 115 -1.50 8.76 -21.58
CA ASN A 115 -0.20 9.02 -22.20
C ASN A 115 -0.16 10.48 -22.64
N ASP A 116 0.67 11.28 -21.99
CA ASP A 116 0.77 12.72 -22.22
C ASP A 116 2.24 13.19 -22.30
N VAL A 117 2.44 14.39 -22.80
CA VAL A 117 3.72 15.09 -22.80
C VAL A 117 3.47 16.50 -22.29
N LEU A 118 3.94 16.78 -21.07
CA LEU A 118 3.80 18.10 -20.49
C LEU A 118 4.64 19.14 -21.26
N SER A 119 4.35 20.42 -21.06
CA SER A 119 5.02 21.54 -21.76
C SER A 119 6.55 21.53 -21.62
N ASN A 120 7.08 21.02 -20.51
CA ASN A 120 8.50 20.82 -20.24
C ASN A 120 9.08 19.54 -20.86
N GLN A 121 8.39 18.92 -21.83
CA GLN A 121 8.75 17.66 -22.48
C GLN A 121 8.74 16.42 -21.56
N TRP A 122 8.22 16.56 -20.35
CA TRP A 122 8.08 15.45 -19.42
C TRP A 122 7.03 14.47 -19.91
N LYS A 123 7.44 13.22 -20.17
CA LYS A 123 6.53 12.16 -20.62
C LYS A 123 5.78 11.60 -19.42
N ILE A 124 4.46 11.74 -19.44
CA ILE A 124 3.54 10.99 -18.57
C ILE A 124 3.04 9.79 -19.35
N ARG A 125 3.04 8.61 -18.75
CA ARG A 125 2.66 7.35 -19.39
C ARG A 125 1.81 6.50 -18.45
N THR A 126 0.91 5.73 -19.03
CA THR A 126 0.23 4.64 -18.32
C THR A 126 1.25 3.55 -17.98
N LEU A 127 0.98 2.76 -16.93
CA LEU A 127 1.88 1.64 -16.59
C LEU A 127 2.00 0.63 -17.74
N GLU A 128 0.89 0.38 -18.45
CA GLU A 128 0.87 -0.45 -19.65
C GLU A 128 1.83 0.08 -20.72
N ARG A 129 1.79 1.38 -21.00
CA ARG A 129 2.66 2.01 -21.99
C ARG A 129 4.12 1.98 -21.56
N ILE A 130 4.42 2.22 -20.28
CA ILE A 130 5.77 2.11 -19.72
C ILE A 130 6.31 0.69 -19.93
N ARG A 131 5.51 -0.35 -19.64
CA ARG A 131 5.91 -1.74 -19.87
C ARG A 131 6.19 -2.01 -21.35
N SER A 132 5.38 -1.47 -22.24
CA SER A 132 5.57 -1.60 -23.70
C SER A 132 6.84 -0.91 -24.18
N ASP A 133 7.03 0.37 -23.82
CA ASP A 133 8.21 1.18 -24.21
C ASP A 133 9.53 0.55 -23.71
N LEU A 134 9.48 -0.22 -22.62
CA LEU A 134 10.64 -0.89 -22.02
C LEU A 134 10.76 -2.38 -22.37
N ASN A 135 9.89 -2.91 -23.24
CA ASN A 135 9.86 -4.32 -23.61
C ASN A 135 9.70 -5.28 -22.41
N HIS A 136 8.87 -4.87 -21.43
CA HIS A 136 8.56 -5.59 -20.20
C HIS A 136 7.11 -6.09 -20.17
N THR A 137 6.42 -6.20 -21.31
CA THR A 137 4.99 -6.62 -21.37
C THR A 137 4.76 -8.02 -20.81
N GLU A 138 5.67 -8.96 -21.06
CA GLU A 138 5.61 -10.35 -20.58
C GLU A 138 6.26 -10.56 -19.21
N ARG A 139 6.78 -9.49 -18.59
CA ARG A 139 7.50 -9.57 -17.31
C ARG A 139 6.56 -9.31 -16.14
N THR A 140 6.47 -10.22 -15.17
CA THR A 140 5.87 -9.89 -13.87
C THR A 140 6.70 -8.81 -13.18
N ILE A 141 6.05 -7.76 -12.69
CA ILE A 141 6.67 -6.76 -11.80
C ILE A 141 6.72 -7.36 -10.41
N ASP A 142 7.93 -7.54 -9.87
CA ASP A 142 8.13 -8.09 -8.54
C ASP A 142 7.78 -7.07 -7.46
N LEU A 143 8.07 -5.79 -7.69
CA LEU A 143 7.77 -4.68 -6.78
C LEU A 143 7.43 -3.41 -7.56
N LEU A 144 6.28 -2.82 -7.25
CA LEU A 144 5.81 -1.54 -7.80
C LEU A 144 5.63 -0.53 -6.66
N LYS A 145 6.50 0.48 -6.56
CA LYS A 145 6.30 1.64 -5.66
C LYS A 145 5.65 2.80 -6.42
N ILE A 146 4.62 3.38 -5.81
CA ILE A 146 3.91 4.56 -6.31
C ILE A 146 3.90 5.64 -5.23
N ASP A 147 4.52 6.78 -5.52
CA ASP A 147 4.53 8.00 -4.70
C ASP A 147 4.65 9.22 -5.63
N ILE A 148 3.51 9.62 -6.18
CA ILE A 148 3.39 10.62 -7.24
C ILE A 148 2.43 11.75 -6.82
N GLU A 149 2.42 12.04 -5.51
CA GLU A 149 1.84 13.22 -4.86
C GLU A 149 0.41 13.56 -5.32
N GLY A 150 -0.49 12.59 -5.23
CA GLY A 150 -1.91 12.72 -5.54
C GLY A 150 -2.31 12.18 -6.92
N SER A 151 -1.36 11.93 -7.82
CA SER A 151 -1.66 11.32 -9.12
C SER A 151 -2.01 9.83 -9.01
N GLU A 152 -1.73 9.19 -7.88
CA GLU A 152 -2.08 7.80 -7.58
C GLU A 152 -3.57 7.55 -7.79
N TRP A 153 -4.38 8.54 -7.43
CA TRP A 153 -5.84 8.43 -7.38
C TRP A 153 -6.51 8.46 -8.76
N ASN A 154 -5.74 8.66 -9.83
CA ASN A 154 -6.14 8.49 -11.22
C ASN A 154 -5.41 7.31 -11.86
N SER A 155 -4.09 7.21 -11.63
CA SER A 155 -3.27 6.14 -12.20
C SER A 155 -3.68 4.75 -11.71
N ILE A 156 -3.91 4.55 -10.41
CA ILE A 156 -4.24 3.22 -9.87
C ILE A 156 -5.58 2.70 -10.40
N PRO A 157 -6.69 3.46 -10.38
CA PRO A 157 -7.93 3.04 -11.04
C PRO A 157 -7.72 2.61 -12.49
N GLN A 158 -6.96 3.38 -13.26
CA GLN A 158 -6.66 3.04 -14.65
C GLN A 158 -5.88 1.71 -14.77
N MET A 159 -4.92 1.45 -13.88
CA MET A 159 -4.17 0.19 -13.88
C MET A 159 -5.03 -1.01 -13.49
N VAL A 160 -5.99 -0.83 -12.57
CA VAL A 160 -6.98 -1.86 -12.21
C VAL A 160 -7.86 -2.16 -13.43
N LEU A 161 -8.42 -1.12 -14.05
CA LEU A 161 -9.35 -1.25 -15.18
C LEU A 161 -8.70 -1.85 -16.43
N SER A 162 -7.45 -1.48 -16.73
CA SER A 162 -6.67 -2.08 -17.83
C SER A 162 -6.21 -3.51 -17.51
N GLY A 163 -6.31 -3.96 -16.26
CA GLY A 163 -5.80 -5.26 -15.83
C GLY A 163 -4.28 -5.32 -15.71
N THR A 164 -3.56 -4.20 -15.87
CA THR A 164 -2.10 -4.16 -15.81
C THR A 164 -1.55 -4.64 -14.47
N LEU A 165 -2.30 -4.38 -13.37
CA LEU A 165 -1.92 -4.83 -12.02
C LEU A 165 -1.95 -6.34 -11.82
N ARG A 166 -2.61 -7.10 -12.70
CA ARG A 166 -2.63 -8.58 -12.62
C ARG A 166 -1.24 -9.19 -12.70
N SER A 167 -0.29 -8.49 -13.34
CA SER A 167 1.10 -8.87 -13.48
C SER A 167 2.03 -8.25 -12.42
N VAL A 168 1.49 -7.72 -11.31
CA VAL A 168 2.23 -7.14 -10.20
C VAL A 168 2.14 -8.04 -8.98
N ARG A 169 3.28 -8.45 -8.42
CA ARG A 169 3.33 -9.33 -7.25
C ARG A 169 3.18 -8.55 -5.94
N GLN A 170 3.96 -7.48 -5.78
CA GLN A 170 3.91 -6.60 -4.62
C GLN A 170 3.81 -5.14 -5.05
N MET A 171 3.06 -4.35 -4.27
CA MET A 171 2.84 -2.94 -4.50
C MET A 171 3.06 -2.16 -3.21
N GLN A 172 3.64 -0.98 -3.31
CA GLN A 172 3.80 -0.03 -2.22
C GLN A 172 3.24 1.32 -2.63
N ILE A 173 2.44 1.92 -1.77
CA ILE A 173 1.77 3.19 -2.06
C ILE A 173 2.05 4.13 -0.91
N GLU A 174 2.50 5.35 -1.23
CA GLU A 174 2.50 6.45 -0.28
C GLU A 174 1.13 7.15 -0.30
N LEU A 175 0.46 7.10 0.85
CA LEU A 175 -0.84 7.73 1.06
C LEU A 175 -0.62 9.12 1.64
N HIS A 176 -0.96 10.12 0.84
CA HIS A 176 -0.89 11.53 1.22
C HIS A 176 -2.24 12.01 1.78
N GLY A 177 -2.22 12.65 2.95
CA GLY A 177 -3.37 13.30 3.58
C GLY A 177 -4.04 12.51 4.71
N ARG A 178 -5.29 12.86 5.02
CA ARG A 178 -6.09 12.29 6.13
C ARG A 178 -7.11 11.24 5.68
N GLY A 179 -6.99 10.79 4.43
CA GLY A 179 -8.01 10.00 3.77
C GLY A 179 -9.12 10.85 3.14
N SER A 180 -9.76 10.30 2.11
CA SER A 180 -10.94 10.85 1.46
C SER A 180 -11.78 9.71 0.89
N SER A 181 -13.03 9.98 0.53
CA SER A 181 -13.87 8.98 -0.15
C SER A 181 -13.20 8.50 -1.46
N ARG A 182 -12.47 9.37 -2.16
CA ARG A 182 -11.69 8.99 -3.35
C ARG A 182 -10.60 7.96 -3.03
N VAL A 183 -9.83 8.18 -1.96
CA VAL A 183 -8.79 7.23 -1.52
C VAL A 183 -9.41 5.90 -1.10
N LEU A 184 -10.52 5.93 -0.35
CA LEU A 184 -11.24 4.72 0.05
C LEU A 184 -11.74 3.92 -1.15
N LYS A 185 -12.27 4.58 -2.19
CA LYS A 185 -12.66 3.91 -3.43
C LYS A 185 -11.49 3.18 -4.09
N VAL A 186 -10.33 3.82 -4.20
CA VAL A 186 -9.12 3.21 -4.76
C VAL A 186 -8.66 2.01 -3.91
N LEU A 187 -8.66 2.14 -2.59
CA LEU A 187 -8.31 1.05 -1.67
C LEU A 187 -9.29 -0.14 -1.78
N ARG A 188 -10.58 0.13 -2.02
CA ARG A 188 -11.59 -0.90 -2.29
C ARG A 188 -11.33 -1.60 -3.61
N MET A 189 -11.03 -0.85 -4.68
CA MET A 189 -10.68 -1.41 -6.00
C MET A 189 -9.44 -2.31 -5.93
N LEU A 190 -8.39 -1.90 -5.20
CA LEU A 190 -7.19 -2.72 -4.99
C LEU A 190 -7.51 -4.02 -4.25
N TYR A 191 -8.36 -3.94 -3.22
CA TYR A 191 -8.80 -5.12 -2.48
C TYR A 191 -9.61 -6.08 -3.35
N GLU A 192 -10.53 -5.56 -4.15
CA GLU A 192 -11.33 -6.32 -5.11
C GLU A 192 -10.46 -6.95 -6.22
N ASP A 193 -9.40 -6.26 -6.65
CA ASP A 193 -8.39 -6.82 -7.56
C ASP A 193 -7.40 -7.77 -6.86
N GLY A 194 -7.61 -8.12 -5.58
CA GLY A 194 -6.86 -9.17 -4.89
C GLY A 194 -5.62 -8.71 -4.12
N PHE A 195 -5.36 -7.40 -4.02
CA PHE A 195 -4.28 -6.90 -3.15
C PHE A 195 -4.68 -6.90 -1.68
N ARG A 196 -3.75 -7.25 -0.80
CA ARG A 196 -3.93 -7.26 0.65
C ARG A 196 -2.80 -6.51 1.32
N ILE A 197 -3.15 -5.60 2.25
CA ILE A 197 -2.18 -4.89 3.08
C ILE A 197 -1.54 -5.90 4.04
N PHE A 198 -0.20 -5.99 4.02
CA PHE A 198 0.57 -6.84 4.93
C PHE A 198 1.50 -6.04 5.86
N MET A 199 1.81 -4.80 5.50
CA MET A 199 2.65 -3.91 6.29
C MET A 199 2.23 -2.46 6.09
N ARG A 200 2.46 -1.64 7.11
CA ARG A 200 2.30 -0.18 7.06
C ARG A 200 3.49 0.48 7.76
N ASP A 201 3.94 1.59 7.21
CA ASP A 201 4.94 2.44 7.85
C ASP A 201 4.41 3.88 8.00
N ARG A 202 4.82 4.55 9.08
CA ARG A 202 4.39 5.90 9.42
C ARG A 202 5.54 6.85 9.23
N ASN A 203 5.39 7.83 8.34
CA ASN A 203 6.31 8.94 8.33
C ASN A 203 5.97 9.91 9.48
N LEU A 204 6.75 9.81 10.56
CA LEU A 204 6.54 10.57 11.80
C LEU A 204 6.77 12.09 11.64
N ASN A 205 7.28 12.54 10.49
CA ASN A 205 7.44 13.97 10.19
C ASN A 205 6.11 14.66 9.87
N CYS A 206 5.08 13.90 9.46
CA CYS A 206 3.78 14.43 9.07
C CYS A 206 2.71 14.29 10.17
N LYS A 207 3.05 14.52 11.44
CA LYS A 207 2.12 14.34 12.56
C LYS A 207 1.04 15.42 12.62
N TYR A 208 -0.18 15.03 12.96
CA TYR A 208 -1.27 15.95 13.29
C TYR A 208 -2.15 15.44 14.44
N SER A 209 -2.81 16.38 15.10
CA SER A 209 -3.75 16.11 16.20
C SER A 209 -5.15 16.53 15.80
N ARG A 210 -6.15 15.71 16.11
CA ARG A 210 -7.58 16.02 15.92
C ARG A 210 -8.22 16.24 17.30
N LYS A 211 -8.98 17.31 17.46
CA LYS A 211 -9.67 17.63 18.71
C LYS A 211 -10.61 16.47 19.09
N GLY A 212 -10.45 15.93 20.30
CA GLY A 212 -11.22 14.78 20.79
C GLY A 212 -10.62 13.39 20.52
N LEU A 213 -9.48 13.31 19.82
CA LEU A 213 -8.75 12.05 19.62
C LEU A 213 -7.50 12.04 20.51
N ALA A 214 -7.38 11.04 21.39
CA ALA A 214 -6.23 10.91 22.30
C ALA A 214 -4.94 10.50 21.59
N ARG A 215 -5.03 9.85 20.42
CA ARG A 215 -3.88 9.38 19.64
C ARG A 215 -3.54 10.34 18.51
N GLN A 216 -2.25 10.66 18.40
CA GLN A 216 -1.69 11.41 17.28
C GLN A 216 -1.73 10.56 16.01
N ARG A 217 -2.11 11.18 14.87
CA ARG A 217 -2.17 10.56 13.54
C ARG A 217 -1.08 11.16 12.64
N THR A 218 -0.78 10.51 11.52
CA THR A 218 0.23 10.97 10.54
C THR A 218 -0.39 11.12 9.16
N SER A 219 -0.21 12.25 8.48
CA SER A 219 -0.80 12.45 7.15
C SER A 219 0.05 11.89 6.01
N CYS A 220 1.14 11.18 6.30
CA CYS A 220 2.01 10.53 5.33
C CYS A 220 2.20 9.08 5.81
N MET A 221 1.63 8.14 5.06
CA MET A 221 1.60 6.71 5.41
C MET A 221 2.08 5.90 4.21
N GLU A 222 3.02 4.98 4.40
CA GLU A 222 3.33 3.98 3.37
C GLU A 222 2.55 2.69 3.69
N ILE A 223 1.87 2.12 2.71
CA ILE A 223 1.28 0.78 2.83
C ILE A 223 1.96 -0.15 1.84
N SER A 224 2.25 -1.38 2.29
CA SER A 224 2.77 -2.44 1.43
C SER A 224 1.72 -3.53 1.27
N LEU A 225 1.49 -3.90 0.02
CA LEU A 225 0.48 -4.86 -0.41
C LEU A 225 1.13 -5.97 -1.25
N PHE A 226 0.56 -7.17 -1.17
CA PHE A 226 0.81 -8.22 -2.16
C PHE A 226 -0.50 -8.71 -2.76
N ARG A 227 -0.44 -9.24 -3.97
CA ARG A 227 -1.59 -9.88 -4.61
C ARG A 227 -1.77 -11.30 -4.07
N VAL A 228 -2.98 -11.62 -3.62
CA VAL A 228 -3.40 -12.99 -3.30
C VAL A 228 -4.01 -13.61 -4.57
N PHE A 229 -3.59 -14.84 -4.89
CA PHE A 229 -4.04 -15.60 -6.05
C PHE A 229 -5.13 -16.61 -5.64
#